data_AF-A0AAW3RTR0-F1
#
_entry.id   AF-A0AAW3RTR0-F1
#
_cell.length_a   1.000
_cell.length_b   1.000
_cell.length_c   1.000
_cell.angle_alpha   90.00
_cell.angle_beta   90.00
_cell.angle_gamma   90.00
#
_symmetry.space_group_name_H-M   'P 1'
#
loop_
_entity.id
_entity.type
_entity.pdbx_description
1 polymer ?
#
loop_
_entity_poly.entity_id
_entity_poly.type
_entity_poly.pdbx_seq_one_letter_code
_entity_poly.pdbx_strand_id
1 'polypeptide(L)' 'MADSQSTQTHPKFIWRFLALGMSSRRIIRIVATTEHEAREKSPSGCVMVFAGRLPVQEVRYVR' A
#
# COMPACT_ATOMS: atom_id res chain seq x y z
N MET A 1 5.36 5.41 31.78
CA MET A 1 5.46 5.08 30.35
C MET A 1 4.06 5.27 29.79
N ALA A 2 3.83 6.33 29.01
CA ALA A 2 2.49 6.63 28.50
C ALA A 2 2.18 5.70 27.34
N ASP A 3 1.27 4.74 27.56
CA ASP A 3 0.67 3.95 26.51
C ASP A 3 -0.25 4.88 25.70
N SER A 4 0.33 5.52 24.69
CA SER A 4 -0.40 6.32 23.70
C SER A 4 -1.27 5.39 22.86
N GLN A 5 -2.44 5.03 23.40
CA GLN A 5 -3.55 4.44 22.65
C GLN A 5 -4.02 5.47 21.63
N SER A 6 -3.30 5.55 20.50
CA SER A 6 -3.72 6.35 19.36
C SER A 6 -4.98 5.72 18.78
N THR A 7 -6.15 6.26 19.13
CA THR A 7 -7.44 6.06 18.43
C THR A 7 -7.42 6.73 17.06
N GLN A 8 -6.28 6.75 16.39
CA GLN A 8 -6.18 7.19 15.02
C GLN A 8 -6.68 6.05 14.15
N THR A 9 -7.95 6.12 13.76
CA THR A 9 -8.51 5.34 12.66
C THR A 9 -7.74 5.72 11.40
N HIS A 10 -6.58 5.11 11.23
CA HIS A 10 -5.68 5.33 10.13
C HIS A 10 -6.38 4.88 8.84
N PRO A 11 -6.72 5.79 7.92
CA PRO A 11 -7.37 5.41 6.68
C PRO A 11 -6.44 4.47 5.92
N LYS A 12 -6.90 3.23 5.69
CA LYS A 12 -6.15 2.24 4.94
C LYS A 12 -6.25 2.58 3.45
N PHE A 13 -5.11 2.59 2.77
CA PHE A 13 -5.03 2.78 1.33
C PHE A 13 -4.52 1.50 0.66
N ILE A 14 -4.93 1.30 -0.58
CA ILE A 14 -4.35 0.32 -1.49
C ILE A 14 -3.17 0.98 -2.18
N TRP A 15 -1.96 0.62 -1.77
CA TRP A 15 -0.72 1.02 -2.42
C TRP A 15 -0.44 0.10 -3.59
N ARG A 16 -0.34 0.67 -4.79
CA ARG A 16 -0.01 -0.06 -6.01
C ARG A 16 1.46 0.11 -6.30
N PHE A 17 2.14 -1.02 -6.45
CA PHE A 17 3.52 -1.03 -6.89
C PHE A 17 3.67 -1.89 -8.12
N LEU A 18 4.50 -1.44 -9.04
CA LEU A 18 5.01 -2.26 -10.11
C LEU A 18 6.23 -3.01 -9.59
N ALA A 19 6.08 -4.32 -9.38
CA ALA A 19 7.16 -5.22 -9.05
C ALA A 19 7.88 -5.63 -10.34
N LEU A 20 9.16 -5.29 -10.42
CA LEU A 20 10.07 -5.68 -11.50
C LEU A 20 11.04 -6.72 -10.93
N GLY A 21 10.83 -7.98 -11.28
CA GLY A 21 11.75 -9.08 -10.96
C GLY A 21 12.44 -9.60 -12.22
N MET A 22 13.38 -10.53 -12.03
CA MET A 22 14.19 -11.14 -13.12
C MET A 22 13.35 -11.81 -14.21
N SER A 23 12.15 -12.29 -13.88
CA SER A 23 11.31 -13.09 -14.78
C SER A 23 9.85 -12.60 -14.88
N SER A 24 9.46 -11.55 -14.16
CA SER A 24 8.10 -11.01 -14.29
C SER A 24 7.98 -9.54 -13.91
N ARG A 25 7.07 -8.85 -14.62
CA ARG A 25 6.61 -7.49 -14.32
C ARG A 25 5.14 -7.57 -13.93
N ARG A 26 4.81 -7.33 -12.66
CA ARG A 26 3.43 -7.41 -12.15
C ARG A 26 3.10 -6.22 -11.27
N ILE A 27 1.84 -5.79 -11.32
CA ILE A 27 1.33 -4.79 -10.36
C ILE A 27 0.86 -5.54 -9.13
N ILE A 28 1.46 -5.24 -7.98
CA ILE A 28 1.01 -5.74 -6.69
C ILE A 28 0.23 -4.65 -5.95
N ARG A 29 -0.72 -5.08 -5.13
CA ARG A 29 -1.60 -4.22 -4.33
C ARG A 29 -1.37 -4.54 -2.87
N ILE A 30 -0.93 -3.57 -2.09
CA ILE A 30 -0.64 -3.72 -0.67
C ILE A 30 -1.53 -2.77 0.11
N VAL A 31 -2.30 -3.31 1.05
CA VAL A 31 -3.12 -2.49 1.95
C VAL A 31 -2.26 -2.04 3.13
N ALA A 32 -2.06 -0.74 3.24
CA ALA A 32 -1.26 -0.13 4.29
C ALA A 32 -1.69 1.31 4.55
N THR A 33 -1.33 1.82 5.73
CA THR A 33 -1.61 3.21 6.09
C THR A 33 -0.63 4.16 5.42
N THR A 34 0.65 3.77 5.40
CA THR A 34 1.77 4.55 4.86
C THR A 34 2.46 3.81 3.73
N GLU A 35 3.21 4.54 2.91
CA GLU A 35 4.04 3.91 1.87
C GLU A 35 5.12 3.02 2.49
N HIS A 36 5.69 3.44 3.63
CA HIS A 36 6.75 2.72 4.33
C HIS A 36 6.28 1.32 4.75
N GLU A 37 5.14 1.24 5.45
CA GLU A 37 4.52 -0.03 5.83
C GLU A 37 4.18 -0.88 4.59
N ALA A 38 3.81 -0.25 3.48
CA ALA A 38 3.57 -0.94 2.22
C ALA A 38 4.86 -1.51 1.60
N ARG A 39 6.00 -0.82 1.74
CA ARG A 39 7.31 -1.27 1.28
C ARG A 39 7.87 -2.40 2.14
N GLU A 40 7.68 -2.36 3.46
CA GLU A 40 8.09 -3.46 4.35
C GLU A 40 7.37 -4.77 4.01
N LYS A 41 6.13 -4.69 3.55
CA LYS A 41 5.32 -5.83 3.09
C LYS A 41 5.65 -6.28 1.66
N SER A 42 6.57 -5.61 0.97
CA SER A 42 6.90 -5.95 -0.41
C SER A 42 7.76 -7.21 -0.50
N PRO A 43 7.59 -8.05 -1.54
CA PRO A 43 8.37 -9.27 -1.71
C PRO A 43 9.85 -8.95 -1.94
N SER A 44 10.73 -9.71 -1.31
CA SER A 44 12.18 -9.60 -1.48
C SER A 44 12.61 -10.00 -2.90
N GLY A 45 13.69 -9.39 -3.40
CA GLY A 45 14.26 -9.71 -4.71
C GLY A 45 13.54 -9.11 -5.93
N CYS A 46 12.62 -8.16 -5.72
CA CYS A 46 11.99 -7.37 -6.79
C CYS A 46 12.24 -5.87 -6.56
N VAL A 47 12.44 -5.13 -7.65
CA VAL A 47 12.43 -3.67 -7.62
C VAL A 47 11.00 -3.17 -7.58
N MET A 48 10.70 -2.34 -6.59
CA MET A 48 9.35 -1.85 -6.29
C MET A 48 9.19 -0.40 -6.72
N VAL A 49 8.50 -0.16 -7.84
CA VAL A 49 8.21 1.19 -8.35
C VAL A 49 6.81 1.61 -7.91
N PHE A 50 6.69 2.74 -7.22
CA PHE A 50 5.39 3.26 -6.79
C PHE A 50 4.56 3.69 -8.01
N ALA A 51 3.32 3.20 -8.09
CA ALA A 51 2.40 3.45 -9.20
C ALA A 51 1.15 4.24 -8.78
N GLY A 52 0.92 4.44 -7.48
CA GLY A 52 -0.20 5.22 -6.95
C GLY A 52 -0.84 4.60 -5.71
N ARG A 53 -1.69 5.38 -5.02
CA ARG A 53 -2.55 4.89 -3.93
C ARG A 53 -4.02 5.09 -4.26
N LEU A 54 -4.86 4.16 -3.83
CA LEU A 54 -6.32 4.26 -3.93
C LEU A 54 -6.93 4.13 -2.53
N PRO A 55 -8.04 4.82 -2.22
CA PRO A 55 -8.79 4.55 -1.00
C PRO A 55 -9.29 3.09 -1.01
N VAL A 56 -9.30 2.44 0.15
CA VAL A 56 -9.90 1.09 0.29
C VAL A 56 -11.42 1.13 0.13
N GLN A 57 -12.05 2.27 0.42
CA GLN A 57 -13.47 2.48 0.14
C GLN A 57 -13.68 2.73 -1.35
N GLU A 58 -14.56 1.93 -1.96
CA GLU A 58 -15.03 2.15 -3.33
C GLU A 58 -15.66 3.54 -3.44
N VAL A 59 -15.07 4.38 -4.28
CA VAL A 59 -15.68 5.66 -4.65
C VAL A 59 -16.88 5.31 -5.53
N ARG A 60 -18.09 5.37 -4.97
CA ARG A 60 -19.31 5.29 -5.80
C ARG A 60 -19.35 6.53 -6.66
N TYR A 61 -19.30 6.35 -7.98
CA TYR A 61 -19.60 7.44 -8.90
C TYR A 61 -21.09 7.76 -8.79
N VAL A 62 -21.42 8.88 -8.15
CA VAL A 62 -22.79 9.42 -8.18
C VAL A 62 -22.90 10.20 -9.47
N ARG A 63 -23.68 9.66 -10.41
CA ARG A 63 -23.97 10.30 -11.70
C ARG A 63 -25.00 11.40 -11.54
#